data_AF-A0A7C3HZE0-F1
#
_entry.id   AF-A0A7C3HZE0-F1
#
_cell.length_a   1.000
_cell.length_b   1.000
_cell.length_c   1.000
_cell.angle_alpha   90.00
_cell.angle_beta   90.00
_cell.angle_gamma   90.00
#
_symmetry.space_group_name_H-M   'P 1'
#
loop_
_entity.id
_entity.type
_entity.pdbx_description
1 polymer ?
#
loop_
_entity_poly.entity_id
_entity_poly.type
_entity_poly.pdbx_seq_one_letter_code
_entity_poly.pdbx_strand_id
1 'polypeptide(L)'
;MDIARLHDRLKAEGKLSLQVRIVPRSPRTEWAGFLESGDWKIKVAAPPERGKANEELIRFLAAEFGVSRESIEIVAGATSHHKLIRITPRC
;
A
#
# COMPACT_ATOMS: atom_id res chain seq x y z
N MET A 1 -9.57 8.76 9.60
CA MET A 1 -9.57 7.78 8.50
C MET A 1 -8.65 6.68 8.95
N ASP A 2 -9.19 5.47 9.08
CA ASP A 2 -8.60 4.44 9.92
C ASP A 2 -8.47 3.14 9.12
N ILE A 3 -7.40 2.39 9.38
CA ILE A 3 -7.08 1.15 8.66
C ILE A 3 -8.21 0.12 8.81
N ALA A 4 -8.92 0.13 9.94
CA ALA A 4 -10.07 -0.72 10.19
C ALA A 4 -11.18 -0.58 9.11
N ARG A 5 -11.43 0.64 8.62
CA ARG A 5 -12.42 0.86 7.55
C ARG A 5 -11.98 0.26 6.22
N LEU A 6 -10.67 0.17 5.98
CA LEU A 6 -10.15 -0.45 4.76
C LEU A 6 -10.42 -1.95 4.74
N HIS A 7 -10.28 -2.62 5.88
CA HIS A 7 -10.61 -4.03 6.03
C HIS A 7 -12.10 -4.30 5.81
N ASP A 8 -12.96 -3.46 6.38
CA ASP A 8 -14.41 -3.59 6.20
C ASP A 8 -14.82 -3.47 4.72
N ARG A 9 -14.29 -2.46 4.03
CA ARG A 9 -14.51 -2.28 2.59
C ARG A 9 -13.98 -3.44 1.76
N LEU A 10 -12.81 -3.96 2.09
CA LEU A 10 -12.24 -5.12 1.40
C LEU A 10 -13.15 -6.35 1.54
N LYS A 11 -13.71 -6.57 2.74
CA LYS A 11 -14.66 -7.67 2.99
C LYS A 11 -16.00 -7.46 2.30
N ALA A 12 -16.51 -6.22 2.24
CA ALA A 12 -17.81 -5.91 1.66
C ALA A 12 -17.78 -5.89 0.12
N GLU A 13 -16.79 -5.26 -0.48
CA GLU A 13 -16.70 -5.05 -1.94
C GLU A 13 -15.87 -6.13 -2.66
N GLY A 14 -15.07 -6.92 -1.92
CA GLY A 14 -14.14 -7.91 -2.50
C GLY A 14 -12.94 -7.31 -3.24
N LYS A 15 -12.84 -5.99 -3.28
CA LYS A 15 -11.72 -5.23 -3.86
C LYS A 15 -11.57 -3.89 -3.15
N LEU A 16 -10.35 -3.38 -3.10
CA LEU A 16 -10.05 -2.11 -2.47
C LEU A 16 -8.99 -1.36 -3.28
N SER A 17 -9.27 -0.10 -3.61
CA SER A 17 -8.30 0.79 -4.24
C SER A 17 -7.85 1.85 -3.25
N LEU A 18 -6.53 2.01 -3.10
CA LEU A 18 -5.89 2.92 -2.17
C LEU A 18 -4.87 3.78 -2.91
N GLN A 19 -4.96 5.10 -2.73
CA GLN A 19 -3.87 5.98 -3.11
C GLN A 19 -2.86 6.05 -1.96
N VAL A 20 -1.61 5.78 -2.28
CA VAL A 20 -0.54 5.64 -1.31
C VAL A 20 0.66 6.48 -1.73
N ARG A 21 1.10 7.37 -0.84
CA ARG A 21 2.35 8.12 -0.96
C ARG A 21 3.46 7.42 -0.20
N ILE A 22 4.47 6.95 -0.93
CA ILE A 22 5.63 6.27 -0.37
C ILE A 22 6.72 7.29 0.00
N VAL A 23 7.29 7.12 1.19
CA VAL A 23 8.49 7.81 1.66
C VAL A 23 9.61 6.77 1.83
N PRO A 24 10.50 6.61 0.83
CA PRO A 24 11.58 5.63 0.91
C PRO A 24 12.70 6.08 1.88
N ARG A 25 13.67 5.20 2.14
CA ARG A 25 14.80 5.45 3.06
C ARG A 25 14.37 5.77 4.49
N SER A 26 13.26 5.18 4.94
CA SER A 26 12.83 5.29 6.33
C SER A 26 13.52 4.26 7.21
N PRO A 27 13.62 4.47 8.54
CA PRO A 27 14.21 3.46 9.43
C PRO A 27 13.37 2.18 9.53
N ARG A 28 12.06 2.27 9.31
CA ARG A 28 11.10 1.16 9.35
C ARG A 28 10.00 1.36 8.31
N THR A 29 9.35 0.26 7.92
CA THR A 29 8.19 0.27 7.04
C THR A 29 6.91 0.34 7.87
N GLU A 30 6.16 1.43 7.76
CA GLU A 30 5.00 1.72 8.61
C GLU A 30 4.03 2.72 7.96
N TRP A 31 2.76 2.68 8.39
CA TRP A 31 1.81 3.73 8.09
C TRP A 31 2.23 5.02 8.82
N ALA A 32 2.49 6.08 8.04
CA ALA A 32 2.91 7.37 8.57
C ALA A 32 1.74 8.35 8.74
N GLY A 33 0.52 7.94 8.40
CA GLY A 33 -0.71 8.71 8.55
C GLY A 33 -1.46 8.92 7.24
N PHE A 34 -2.58 9.64 7.33
CA PHE A 34 -3.40 10.03 6.20
C PHE A 34 -3.14 11.50 5.85
N LEU A 35 -2.90 11.80 4.58
CA LEU A 35 -2.67 13.16 4.10
C LEU A 35 -3.99 13.88 3.87
N GLU A 36 -3.97 15.21 4.01
CA GLU A 36 -5.11 16.08 3.69
C GLU A 36 -5.54 15.99 2.21
N SER A 37 -4.61 15.59 1.33
CA SER A 37 -4.84 15.34 -0.09
C SER A 37 -5.73 14.11 -0.37
N GLY A 38 -5.96 13.24 0.62
CA GLY A 38 -6.71 12.00 0.45
C GLY A 38 -5.84 10.74 0.28
N ASP A 39 -4.52 10.88 0.26
CA ASP A 39 -3.58 9.77 0.10
C ASP A 39 -3.10 9.22 1.45
N TRP A 40 -2.87 7.91 1.51
CA TRP A 40 -2.20 7.28 2.64
C TRP A 40 -0.69 7.43 2.56
N LYS A 41 -0.05 7.94 3.60
CA LYS A 41 1.40 8.03 3.67
C LYS A 41 1.98 6.75 4.26
N ILE A 42 2.86 6.08 3.52
CA ILE A 42 3.58 4.90 3.98
C ILE A 42 5.08 5.17 3.91
N LYS A 43 5.75 4.99 5.03
CA LYS A 43 7.21 4.97 5.09
C LYS A 43 7.68 3.58 4.70
N VAL A 44 8.70 3.50 3.86
CA VAL A 44 9.30 2.23 3.43
C VAL A 44 10.78 2.27 3.73
N ALA A 45 11.28 1.21 4.37
CA ALA A 45 12.70 1.12 4.70
C ALA A 45 13.58 0.90 3.47
N ALA A 46 13.07 0.18 2.46
CA ALA A 46 13.79 -0.03 1.23
C ALA A 46 14.09 1.28 0.48
N PRO A 47 15.24 1.32 -0.23
CA PRO A 47 15.56 2.40 -1.14
C PRO A 47 14.61 2.39 -2.35
N PRO A 48 14.38 3.54 -3.02
CA PRO A 48 13.57 3.63 -4.22
C PRO A 48 14.33 3.14 -5.47
N GLU A 49 15.20 2.15 -5.32
CA GLU A 49 16.10 1.66 -6.37
C GLU A 49 15.60 0.32 -6.90
N ARG A 50 15.58 0.18 -8.24
CA ARG A 50 15.24 -1.08 -8.94
C ARG A 50 13.96 -1.79 -8.43
N GLY A 51 12.93 -1.03 -8.04
CA GLY A 51 11.64 -1.61 -7.61
C GLY A 51 11.63 -2.19 -6.19
N LYS A 52 12.71 -2.11 -5.42
CA LYS A 52 12.76 -2.62 -4.04
C LYS A 52 11.71 -2.00 -3.12
N ALA A 53 11.45 -0.68 -3.28
CA ALA A 53 10.37 -0.01 -2.56
C ALA A 53 8.98 -0.55 -2.92
N ASN A 54 8.79 -1.06 -4.15
CA ASN A 54 7.53 -1.66 -4.58
C ASN A 54 7.34 -3.02 -3.92
N GLU A 55 8.38 -3.85 -3.94
CA GLU A 55 8.36 -5.17 -3.31
C GLU A 55 8.11 -5.07 -1.81
N GLU A 56 8.80 -4.17 -1.12
CA GLU A 56 8.59 -3.97 0.32
C GLU A 56 7.20 -3.41 0.63
N LEU A 57 6.67 -2.50 -0.19
CA LEU A 57 5.30 -2.03 -0.03
C LEU A 57 4.29 -3.17 -0.20
N ILE A 58 4.46 -3.99 -1.24
CA ILE A 58 3.58 -5.14 -1.50
C ILE A 58 3.66 -6.13 -0.34
N ARG A 59 4.84 -6.42 0.18
CA ARG A 59 5.03 -7.30 1.36
C ARG A 59 4.35 -6.73 2.61
N PHE A 60 4.53 -5.43 2.85
CA PHE A 60 3.92 -4.75 3.99
C PHE A 60 2.39 -4.80 3.92
N LEU A 61 1.81 -4.42 2.78
CA LEU A 61 0.36 -4.45 2.58
C LEU A 61 -0.19 -5.89 2.60
N ALA A 62 0.54 -6.87 2.06
CA ALA A 62 0.16 -8.28 2.10
C ALA A 62 0.03 -8.77 3.54
N ALA A 63 1.01 -8.46 4.38
CA ALA A 63 1.00 -8.81 5.79
C ALA A 63 -0.11 -8.08 6.56
N GLU A 64 -0.31 -6.79 6.30
CA GLU A 64 -1.32 -5.97 6.98
C GLU A 64 -2.76 -6.45 6.71
N PHE A 65 -3.07 -6.71 5.43
CA PHE A 65 -4.40 -7.14 5.02
C PHE A 65 -4.59 -8.66 5.09
N GLY A 66 -3.52 -9.42 5.39
CA GLY A 66 -3.55 -10.89 5.42
C GLY A 66 -3.82 -11.52 4.05
N VAL A 67 -3.34 -10.90 2.96
CA VAL A 67 -3.56 -11.35 1.58
C VAL A 67 -2.24 -11.74 0.89
N SER A 68 -2.33 -12.57 -0.14
CA SER A 68 -1.18 -12.89 -0.99
C SER A 68 -0.63 -11.65 -1.71
N ARG A 69 0.67 -11.63 -2.01
CA ARG A 69 1.30 -10.53 -2.78
C ARG A 69 0.68 -10.36 -4.16
N GLU A 70 0.19 -11.44 -4.74
CA GLU A 70 -0.51 -11.50 -6.03
C GLU A 70 -1.87 -10.80 -5.99
N SER A 71 -2.47 -10.69 -4.80
CA SER A 71 -3.70 -9.95 -4.57
C SER A 71 -3.47 -8.44 -4.60
N ILE A 72 -2.22 -7.97 -4.64
CA ILE A 72 -1.85 -6.56 -4.58
C ILE A 72 -1.26 -6.14 -5.92
N GLU A 73 -1.91 -5.19 -6.56
CA GLU A 73 -1.56 -4.67 -7.87
C GLU A 73 -1.27 -3.17 -7.80
N ILE A 74 -0.20 -2.72 -8.44
CA ILE A 74 0.07 -1.29 -8.62
C ILE A 74 -0.60 -0.86 -9.92
N VAL A 75 -1.78 -0.24 -9.81
CA VAL A 75 -2.57 0.23 -10.96
C VAL A 75 -1.93 1.44 -11.63
N ALA A 76 -1.34 2.34 -10.85
CA ALA A 76 -0.69 3.54 -11.37
C ALA A 76 0.46 4.02 -10.49
N GLY A 77 1.38 4.78 -11.06
CA GLY A 77 2.46 5.43 -10.32
C GLY A 77 3.62 4.50 -9.94
N ALA A 78 3.85 3.41 -10.69
CA ALA A 78 4.95 2.47 -10.42
C ALA A 78 6.34 3.13 -10.31
N THR A 79 6.56 4.22 -11.06
CA THR A 79 7.78 5.03 -11.06
C THR A 79 7.70 6.29 -10.18
N SER A 80 6.53 6.57 -9.58
CA SER A 80 6.29 7.74 -8.75
C SER A 80 6.22 7.38 -7.27
N HIS A 81 6.33 8.40 -6.42
CA HIS A 81 6.09 8.27 -4.98
C HIS A 81 4.60 8.16 -4.67
N HIS A 82 3.72 8.67 -5.54
CA HIS A 82 2.28 8.45 -5.48
C HIS A 82 1.92 7.21 -6.27
N LYS A 83 1.29 6.23 -5.60
CA LYS A 83 0.89 4.96 -6.21
C LYS A 83 -0.59 4.70 -5.97
N LEU A 84 -1.27 4.25 -7.01
CA LEU A 84 -2.60 3.68 -6.86
C LEU A 84 -2.44 2.17 -6.71
N ILE A 85 -2.77 1.66 -5.55
CA ILE A 85 -2.70 0.24 -5.21
C ILE A 85 -4.11 -0.33 -5.22
N ARG A 86 -4.28 -1.48 -5.86
CA ARG A 86 -5.50 -2.25 -5.82
C ARG A 86 -5.25 -3.57 -5.11
N ILE A 87 -6.08 -3.86 -4.12
CA ILE A 87 -6.07 -5.09 -3.34
C ILE A 87 -7.31 -5.88 -3.76
N THR A 88 -7.12 -7.11 -4.22
CA THR A 88 -8.18 -8.04 -4.63
C THR A 88 -7.85 -9.39 -4.00
N PRO A 89 -8.40 -9.71 -2.82
CA PRO A 89 -8.13 -10.97 -2.14
C PRO A 89 -8.57 -12.10 -3.06
N ARG A 90 -7.62 -12.92 -3.52
CA ARG A 90 -7.96 -14.20 -4.15
C ARG A 90 -8.04 -15.23 -3.03
N CYS A 91 -9.22 -15.81 -2.87
CA CYS A 91 -9.48 -16.95 -2.00
C CYS A 91 -8.67 -18.18 -2.44
#